data_AF-A0ABD5V6Z6-F1
#
_entry.id   AF-A0ABD5V6Z6-F1
#
_cell.length_a   1.000
_cell.length_b   1.000
_cell.length_c   1.000
_cell.angle_alpha   90.00
_cell.angle_beta   90.00
_cell.angle_gamma   90.00
#
_symmetry.space_group_name_H-M   'P 1'
#
loop_
_entity.id
_entity.type
_entity.pdbx_description
1 polymer ?
#
loop_
_entity_poly.entity_id
_entity_poly.type
_entity_poly.pdbx_seq_one_letter_code
_entity_poly.pdbx_strand_id
1 'polypeptide(L)'
;MIRKTIRYLRRSDEPVKTVLIGGFFSYYGVFFVLPMVLTMGYFMRILRSAAADESPPVFERWMALFVDGVKAYAIWLIYLCIPFLNALLLGWFDVYEGVEGYQGYELFATFLVAISGGGIFAVFIPFGGRAFFEDLGASEPLEAGWGVTNTVTTEQVAVHLAADPYTYTLLILVWYVLPAALLNFARNSTFSAGFDFGEIRAIVFDKHYLAVWLPFLSLWWLGYLAVFSWQLSIADQGPLIDLSVIILEQYGLYGLANEVSENLIVAMSLIYFCTSMLAYTILGIAYRSSESAESTEAERGTHD
;
A
#
# COMPACT_ATOMS: atom_id res chain seq x y z
N MET A 1 14.29 -16.98 -2.46
CA MET A 1 12.97 -16.55 -2.96
C MET A 1 13.05 -15.68 -4.21
N ILE A 2 13.74 -14.52 -4.17
CA ILE A 2 13.83 -13.56 -5.29
C ILE A 2 14.13 -14.19 -6.67
N ARG A 3 15.10 -15.12 -6.75
CA ARG A 3 15.42 -15.82 -8.01
C ARG A 3 14.24 -16.58 -8.62
N LYS A 4 13.40 -17.21 -7.78
CA LYS A 4 12.17 -17.91 -8.24
C LYS A 4 11.16 -16.90 -8.78
N THR A 5 10.98 -15.78 -8.10
CA THR A 5 10.10 -14.68 -8.50
C THR A 5 10.50 -14.06 -9.84
N ILE A 6 11.79 -13.73 -10.03
CA ILE A 6 12.28 -13.20 -11.31
C ILE A 6 12.09 -14.22 -12.43
N ARG A 7 12.34 -15.51 -12.15
CA ARG A 7 12.12 -16.58 -13.13
C ARG A 7 10.65 -16.71 -13.50
N TYR A 8 9.75 -16.60 -12.52
CA TYR A 8 8.30 -16.60 -12.73
C TYR A 8 7.88 -15.46 -13.65
N LEU A 9 8.25 -14.22 -13.33
CA LEU A 9 7.89 -13.04 -14.13
C LEU A 9 8.44 -13.07 -15.55
N ARG A 10 9.62 -13.70 -15.76
CA ARG A 10 10.18 -13.91 -17.10
C ARG A 10 9.38 -14.87 -17.98
N ARG A 11 8.44 -15.65 -17.43
CA ARG A 11 7.53 -16.50 -18.20
C ARG A 11 6.35 -15.72 -18.79
N SER A 12 6.20 -14.44 -18.46
CA SER A 12 5.15 -13.58 -19.01
C SER A 12 5.32 -13.45 -20.53
N ASP A 13 4.22 -13.53 -21.27
CA ASP A 13 4.23 -13.34 -22.72
C ASP A 13 4.45 -11.86 -23.10
N GLU A 14 3.86 -10.92 -22.34
CA GLU A 14 3.90 -9.48 -22.64
C GLU A 14 4.51 -8.62 -21.51
N PRO A 15 5.76 -8.89 -21.05
CA PRO A 15 6.30 -8.27 -19.83
C PRO A 15 6.42 -6.75 -19.93
N VAL A 16 6.81 -6.23 -21.09
CA VAL A 16 6.97 -4.78 -21.32
C VAL A 16 5.63 -4.07 -21.28
N LYS A 17 4.61 -4.60 -21.97
CA LYS A 17 3.27 -4.02 -21.99
C LYS A 17 2.65 -4.00 -20.59
N THR A 18 2.82 -5.07 -19.83
CA THR A 18 2.37 -5.14 -18.44
C THR A 18 3.01 -4.06 -17.56
N VAL A 19 4.33 -3.89 -17.66
CA VAL A 19 5.03 -2.85 -16.90
C VAL A 19 4.61 -1.43 -17.32
N LEU A 20 4.44 -1.19 -18.63
CA LEU A 20 4.02 0.11 -19.15
C LEU A 20 2.58 0.47 -18.72
N ILE A 21 1.63 -0.46 -18.86
CA ILE A 21 0.23 -0.25 -18.43
C ILE A 21 0.16 -0.08 -16.91
N GLY A 22 0.85 -0.93 -16.16
CA GLY A 22 0.88 -0.87 -14.71
C GLY A 22 1.53 0.41 -14.16
N GLY A 23 2.65 0.83 -14.77
CA GLY A 23 3.30 2.10 -14.45
C GLY A 23 2.41 3.30 -14.77
N PHE A 24 1.76 3.30 -15.93
CA PHE A 24 0.78 4.32 -16.31
C PHE A 24 -0.37 4.40 -15.30
N PHE A 25 -0.94 3.26 -14.88
CA PHE A 25 -1.98 3.27 -13.87
C PHE A 25 -1.51 3.67 -12.49
N SER A 26 -0.27 3.34 -12.14
CA SER A 26 0.31 3.76 -10.85
C SER A 26 0.54 5.27 -10.83
N TYR A 27 0.99 5.84 -11.96
CA TYR A 27 1.14 7.28 -12.15
C TYR A 27 -0.21 8.03 -12.03
N TYR A 28 -1.21 7.63 -12.82
CA TYR A 28 -2.53 8.25 -12.77
C TYR A 28 -3.34 7.88 -11.53
N GLY A 29 -2.96 6.79 -10.84
CA GLY A 29 -3.59 6.34 -9.61
C GLY A 29 -3.49 7.37 -8.48
N VAL A 30 -2.42 8.17 -8.48
CA VAL A 30 -2.25 9.28 -7.53
C VAL A 30 -3.38 10.32 -7.68
N PHE A 31 -3.88 10.52 -8.90
CA PHE A 31 -4.91 11.53 -9.19
C PHE A 31 -6.32 10.93 -9.26
N PHE A 32 -6.43 9.66 -9.65
CA PHE A 32 -7.70 9.02 -9.94
C PHE A 32 -7.81 7.66 -9.25
N VAL A 33 -8.96 7.42 -8.59
CA VAL A 33 -9.24 6.15 -7.91
C VAL A 33 -9.29 4.97 -8.89
N LEU A 34 -9.82 5.17 -10.10
CA LEU A 34 -10.05 4.09 -11.06
C LEU A 34 -8.76 3.34 -11.48
N PRO A 35 -7.67 4.02 -11.90
CA PRO A 35 -6.38 3.35 -12.14
C PRO A 35 -5.86 2.54 -10.95
N MET A 36 -6.06 3.02 -9.71
CA MET A 36 -5.63 2.27 -8.52
C MET A 36 -6.39 0.95 -8.38
N VAL A 37 -7.71 0.98 -8.58
CA VAL A 37 -8.58 -0.21 -8.56
C VAL A 37 -8.09 -1.25 -9.58
N LEU A 38 -7.74 -0.83 -10.79
CA LEU A 38 -7.22 -1.73 -11.82
C LEU A 38 -5.85 -2.32 -11.44
N THR A 39 -4.94 -1.52 -10.89
CA THR A 39 -3.62 -1.98 -10.41
C THR A 39 -3.76 -3.01 -9.29
N MET A 40 -4.66 -2.77 -8.33
CA MET A 40 -4.90 -3.73 -7.24
C MET A 40 -5.53 -5.03 -7.75
N GLY A 41 -6.46 -4.95 -8.71
CA GLY A 41 -7.00 -6.13 -9.38
C GLY A 41 -5.92 -6.96 -10.07
N TYR A 42 -4.95 -6.30 -10.70
CA TYR A 42 -3.78 -6.98 -11.29
C TYR A 42 -2.93 -7.68 -10.22
N PHE A 43 -2.71 -7.04 -9.07
CA PHE A 43 -2.00 -7.66 -7.96
C PHE A 43 -2.70 -8.90 -7.41
N MET A 44 -4.03 -8.92 -7.35
CA MET A 44 -4.77 -10.12 -6.94
C MET A 44 -4.66 -11.26 -7.96
N ARG A 45 -4.63 -10.93 -9.25
CA ARG A 45 -4.42 -11.94 -10.29
C ARG A 45 -3.03 -12.52 -10.27
N ILE A 46 -1.99 -11.70 -10.14
CA ILE A 46 -0.62 -12.22 -10.11
C ILE A 46 -0.37 -13.02 -8.84
N LEU A 47 -0.96 -12.61 -7.71
CA LEU A 47 -0.94 -13.36 -6.47
C LEU A 47 -1.56 -14.76 -6.65
N ARG A 48 -2.75 -14.84 -7.28
CA ARG A 48 -3.44 -16.09 -7.61
C ARG A 48 -2.62 -16.98 -8.54
N SER A 49 -2.19 -16.45 -9.69
CA SER A 49 -1.44 -17.22 -10.69
C SER A 49 -0.08 -17.67 -10.15
N ALA A 50 0.59 -16.86 -9.33
CA ALA A 50 1.84 -17.24 -8.68
C ALA A 50 1.66 -18.37 -7.65
N ALA A 51 0.56 -18.34 -6.89
CA ALA A 51 0.19 -19.42 -5.98
C ALA A 51 -0.15 -20.72 -6.73
N ALA A 52 -0.79 -20.62 -7.90
CA ALA A 52 -1.16 -21.76 -8.74
C ALA A 52 -0.05 -22.29 -9.69
N ASP A 53 1.13 -21.65 -9.72
CA ASP A 53 2.21 -21.90 -10.72
C ASP A 53 1.79 -21.71 -12.19
N GLU A 54 0.80 -20.87 -12.43
CA GLU A 54 0.35 -20.48 -13.77
C GLU A 54 1.26 -19.37 -14.35
N SER A 55 1.21 -19.14 -15.67
CA SER A 55 1.94 -18.02 -16.27
C SER A 55 1.52 -16.67 -15.66
N PRO A 56 2.44 -15.69 -15.58
CA PRO A 56 2.08 -14.34 -15.10
C PRO A 56 0.92 -13.77 -15.92
N PRO A 57 -0.07 -13.13 -15.26
CA PRO A 57 -1.22 -12.58 -15.94
C PRO A 57 -0.86 -11.35 -16.76
N VAL A 58 -1.72 -11.01 -17.72
CA VAL A 58 -1.67 -9.79 -18.51
C VAL A 58 -2.85 -8.87 -18.18
N PHE A 59 -2.76 -7.59 -18.57
CA PHE A 59 -3.84 -6.60 -18.45
C PHE A 59 -4.95 -6.85 -19.49
N GLU A 60 -5.71 -7.92 -19.27
CA GLU A 60 -6.89 -8.26 -20.05
C GLU A 60 -8.12 -8.41 -19.16
N ARG A 61 -9.29 -8.66 -19.76
CA ARG A 61 -10.54 -8.88 -19.02
C ARG A 61 -10.78 -7.78 -17.98
N TRP A 62 -10.72 -6.52 -18.44
CA TRP A 62 -10.72 -5.31 -17.62
C TRP A 62 -11.81 -5.28 -16.56
N MET A 63 -13.03 -5.74 -16.89
CA MET A 63 -14.13 -5.78 -15.93
C MET A 63 -13.84 -6.70 -14.73
N ALA A 64 -13.30 -7.89 -14.98
CA ALA A 64 -12.92 -8.79 -13.89
C ALA A 64 -11.77 -8.20 -13.07
N LEU A 65 -10.84 -7.48 -13.71
CA LEU A 65 -9.73 -6.81 -13.03
C LEU A 65 -10.26 -5.74 -12.08
N PHE A 66 -11.19 -4.93 -12.58
CA PHE A 66 -11.87 -3.91 -11.79
C PHE A 66 -12.61 -4.53 -10.59
N VAL A 67 -13.40 -5.58 -10.80
CA VAL A 67 -14.15 -6.25 -9.71
C VAL A 67 -13.21 -6.86 -8.66
N ASP A 68 -12.14 -7.53 -9.08
CA ASP A 68 -11.14 -8.08 -8.15
C ASP A 68 -10.47 -6.96 -7.35
N GLY A 69 -10.17 -5.83 -8.00
CA GLY A 69 -9.62 -4.63 -7.38
C GLY A 69 -10.56 -3.99 -6.36
N VAL A 70 -11.84 -3.79 -6.70
CA VAL A 70 -12.85 -3.22 -5.78
C VAL A 70 -12.98 -4.10 -4.54
N LYS A 71 -13.07 -5.42 -4.71
CA LYS A 71 -13.15 -6.37 -3.59
C LYS A 71 -11.91 -6.31 -2.71
N ALA A 72 -10.72 -6.28 -3.31
CA ALA A 72 -9.47 -6.17 -2.57
C ALA A 72 -9.38 -4.87 -1.77
N TYR A 73 -9.79 -3.74 -2.35
CA TYR A 73 -9.86 -2.47 -1.63
C TYR A 73 -10.92 -2.47 -0.53
N ALA A 74 -12.08 -3.08 -0.75
CA ALA A 74 -13.10 -3.23 0.28
C ALA A 74 -12.58 -4.08 1.47
N ILE A 75 -11.79 -5.13 1.20
CA ILE A 75 -11.09 -5.90 2.25
C ILE A 75 -10.13 -4.98 3.02
N TRP A 76 -9.26 -4.24 2.32
CA TRP A 76 -8.37 -3.24 2.94
C TRP A 76 -9.13 -2.28 3.86
N LEU A 77 -10.21 -1.68 3.36
CA LEU A 77 -11.01 -0.72 4.11
C LEU A 77 -11.61 -1.34 5.36
N ILE A 78 -12.21 -2.53 5.26
CA ILE A 78 -12.84 -3.21 6.42
C ILE A 78 -11.80 -3.54 7.49
N TYR A 79 -10.61 -4.01 7.10
CA TYR A 79 -9.54 -4.27 8.07
C TYR A 79 -9.00 -2.99 8.72
N LEU A 80 -8.89 -1.88 7.96
CA LEU A 80 -8.47 -0.59 8.50
C LEU A 80 -9.54 0.10 9.34
N CYS A 81 -10.81 -0.28 9.21
CA CYS A 81 -11.85 0.15 10.16
C CYS A 81 -11.52 -0.28 11.59
N ILE A 82 -10.76 -1.35 11.81
CA ILE A 82 -10.41 -1.83 13.17
C ILE A 82 -9.62 -0.78 13.96
N PRO A 83 -8.41 -0.34 13.53
CA PRO A 83 -7.67 0.70 14.23
C PRO A 83 -8.40 2.05 14.21
N PHE A 84 -9.12 2.37 13.13
CA PHE A 84 -9.91 3.61 13.05
C PHE A 84 -11.02 3.67 14.11
N LEU A 85 -11.79 2.59 14.27
CA LEU A 85 -12.84 2.51 15.28
C LEU A 85 -12.24 2.51 16.69
N ASN A 86 -11.07 1.89 16.90
CA ASN A 86 -10.38 1.98 18.18
C ASN A 86 -10.01 3.43 18.54
N ALA A 87 -9.42 4.17 17.59
CA ALA A 87 -9.14 5.59 17.77
C ALA A 87 -10.42 6.39 18.08
N LEU A 88 -11.51 6.12 17.35
CA LEU A 88 -12.80 6.78 17.57
C LEU A 88 -13.36 6.52 18.97
N LEU A 89 -13.34 5.26 19.41
CA LEU A 89 -13.88 4.85 20.72
C LEU A 89 -13.08 5.41 21.90
N LEU A 90 -11.77 5.59 21.74
CA LEU A 90 -10.91 6.15 22.78
C LEU A 90 -10.94 7.69 22.83
N GLY A 91 -11.82 8.33 22.06
CA GLY A 91 -11.97 9.78 22.06
C GLY A 91 -10.74 10.51 21.51
N TRP A 92 -9.92 9.84 20.70
CA TRP A 92 -8.67 10.40 20.18
C TRP A 92 -8.86 11.69 19.38
N PHE A 93 -10.01 11.85 18.76
CA PHE A 93 -10.33 13.04 17.99
C PHE A 93 -10.39 14.30 18.87
N ASP A 94 -10.75 14.14 20.16
CA ASP A 94 -10.92 15.25 21.12
C ASP A 94 -9.73 15.39 22.09
N VAL A 95 -8.94 14.33 22.32
CA VAL A 95 -7.88 14.28 23.35
C VAL A 95 -6.62 15.10 22.98
N TYR A 96 -6.39 15.42 21.70
CA TYR A 96 -5.14 16.05 21.23
C TYR A 96 -5.24 17.54 20.87
N GLU A 97 -6.23 18.28 21.40
CA GLU A 97 -6.22 19.75 21.30
C GLU A 97 -4.95 20.41 21.90
N GLY A 98 -4.15 19.68 22.70
CA GLY A 98 -2.98 20.20 23.43
C GLY A 98 -1.60 19.94 22.83
N VAL A 99 -1.47 19.25 21.69
CA VAL A 99 -0.19 19.09 20.99
C VAL A 99 -0.13 20.18 19.93
N GLU A 100 0.68 21.22 20.14
CA GLU A 100 0.71 22.48 19.35
C GLU A 100 0.33 22.30 17.86
N GLY A 101 -0.92 22.65 17.53
CA GLY A 101 -1.38 22.86 16.16
C GLY A 101 -1.81 21.64 15.33
N TYR A 102 -1.95 20.43 15.90
CA TYR A 102 -2.37 19.24 15.13
C TYR A 102 -3.51 18.47 15.79
N GLN A 103 -4.54 18.13 15.02
CA GLN A 103 -5.62 17.27 15.51
C GLN A 103 -5.21 15.79 15.47
N GLY A 104 -5.68 14.98 16.43
CA GLY A 104 -5.33 13.55 16.52
C GLY A 104 -5.64 12.74 15.26
N TYR A 105 -6.65 13.15 14.50
CA TYR A 105 -6.98 12.51 13.22
C TYR A 105 -5.98 12.81 12.11
N GLU A 106 -5.33 13.98 12.14
CA GLU A 106 -4.34 14.39 11.14
C GLU A 106 -3.07 13.57 11.30
N LEU A 107 -2.66 13.34 12.55
CA LEU A 107 -1.55 12.46 12.89
C LEU A 107 -1.86 11.01 12.52
N PHE A 108 -3.08 10.53 12.81
CA PHE A 108 -3.53 9.20 12.40
C PHE A 108 -3.56 9.04 10.88
N ALA A 109 -4.13 10.00 10.15
CA ALA A 109 -4.18 10.00 8.68
C ALA A 109 -2.78 10.08 8.07
N THR A 110 -1.90 10.92 8.62
CA THR A 110 -0.49 11.04 8.22
C THR A 110 0.24 9.72 8.45
N PHE A 111 0.04 9.09 9.61
CA PHE A 111 0.62 7.79 9.91
C PHE A 111 0.09 6.71 8.95
N LEU A 112 -1.22 6.66 8.71
CA LEU A 112 -1.82 5.76 7.73
C LEU A 112 -1.24 5.98 6.34
N VAL A 113 -1.06 7.21 5.89
CA VAL A 113 -0.50 7.52 4.56
C VAL A 113 0.96 7.11 4.50
N ALA A 114 1.74 7.42 5.54
CA ALA A 114 3.15 7.06 5.67
C ALA A 114 3.38 5.54 5.63
N ILE A 115 2.54 4.76 6.33
CA ILE A 115 2.67 3.30 6.33
C ILE A 115 2.00 2.63 5.14
N SER A 116 0.90 3.20 4.64
CA SER A 116 0.07 2.69 3.52
C SER A 116 0.48 3.24 2.17
N GLY A 117 1.67 3.81 2.12
CA GLY A 117 2.30 4.20 0.90
C GLY A 117 1.47 5.15 0.01
N GLY A 118 0.64 6.01 0.61
CA GLY A 118 -0.17 6.99 -0.11
C GLY A 118 -1.08 6.40 -1.19
N GLY A 119 -1.52 5.14 -1.06
CA GLY A 119 -2.42 4.47 -2.01
C GLY A 119 -3.80 5.13 -2.15
N ILE A 120 -4.89 4.36 -2.18
CA ILE A 120 -6.26 4.92 -2.14
C ILE A 120 -6.47 5.85 -0.94
N PHE A 121 -5.65 5.68 0.12
CA PHE A 121 -5.63 6.49 1.34
C PHE A 121 -5.18 7.92 1.13
N ALA A 122 -4.33 8.22 0.13
CA ALA A 122 -4.00 9.59 -0.20
C ALA A 122 -5.22 10.35 -0.73
N VAL A 123 -6.15 9.66 -1.42
CA VAL A 123 -7.42 10.25 -1.86
C VAL A 123 -8.33 10.57 -0.68
N PHE A 124 -8.24 9.85 0.45
CA PHE A 124 -9.06 10.20 1.62
C PHE A 124 -8.56 11.45 2.36
N ILE A 125 -7.30 11.88 2.17
CA ILE A 125 -6.75 13.07 2.82
C ILE A 125 -7.54 14.35 2.45
N PRO A 126 -7.75 14.69 1.15
CA PRO A 126 -8.49 15.91 0.79
C PRO A 126 -10.01 15.79 0.96
N PHE A 127 -10.60 14.58 0.96
CA PHE A 127 -12.06 14.40 1.07
C PHE A 127 -12.53 14.14 2.52
N GLY A 128 -11.66 13.61 3.38
CA GLY A 128 -12.00 13.26 4.75
C GLY A 128 -12.12 14.47 5.67
N GLY A 129 -11.41 15.57 5.39
CA GLY A 129 -11.22 16.65 6.35
C GLY A 129 -12.48 17.48 6.66
N ARG A 130 -13.08 18.14 5.66
CA ARG A 130 -13.95 19.29 5.96
C ARG A 130 -15.37 18.88 6.37
N ALA A 131 -16.14 18.31 5.44
CA ALA A 131 -17.57 18.07 5.67
C ALA A 131 -17.85 16.86 6.59
N PHE A 132 -17.00 15.83 6.56
CA PHE A 132 -17.21 14.61 7.33
C PHE A 132 -16.93 14.81 8.84
N PHE A 133 -15.88 15.56 9.19
CA PHE A 133 -15.57 15.86 10.60
C PHE A 133 -16.36 17.05 11.16
N GLU A 134 -16.76 18.02 10.33
CA GLU A 134 -17.74 19.06 10.72
C GLU A 134 -19.08 18.42 11.16
N ASP A 135 -19.58 17.42 10.43
CA ASP A 135 -20.81 16.67 10.79
C ASP A 135 -20.64 15.80 12.07
N LEU A 136 -19.40 15.50 12.47
CA LEU A 136 -19.08 14.80 13.71
C LEU A 136 -18.83 15.74 14.89
N GLY A 137 -18.89 17.07 14.68
CA GLY A 137 -18.81 18.07 15.76
C GLY A 137 -17.44 18.69 16.01
N ALA A 138 -16.46 18.53 15.10
CA ALA A 138 -15.17 19.22 15.21
C ALA A 138 -15.34 20.74 15.06
N SER A 139 -14.71 21.53 15.96
CA SER A 139 -15.03 22.94 16.19
C SER A 139 -14.19 23.97 15.42
N GLU A 140 -13.19 23.56 14.63
CA GLU A 140 -12.24 24.49 13.97
C GLU A 140 -12.14 24.22 12.45
N PRO A 141 -11.86 25.25 11.61
CA PRO A 141 -11.92 25.15 10.16
C PRO A 141 -10.74 24.37 9.58
N LEU A 142 -11.04 23.47 8.64
CA LEU A 142 -10.04 22.78 7.84
C LEU A 142 -9.38 23.73 6.82
N GLU A 143 -8.08 24.04 6.95
CA GLU A 143 -7.32 24.51 5.79
C GLU A 143 -7.14 23.32 4.84
N ALA A 144 -8.07 23.19 3.89
CA ALA A 144 -8.02 22.20 2.83
C ALA A 144 -6.79 22.46 1.93
N GLY A 145 -5.66 21.85 2.29
CA GLY A 145 -4.44 21.89 1.53
C GLY A 145 -3.59 20.66 1.80
N TRP A 146 -2.74 20.32 0.84
CA TRP A 146 -1.65 19.33 0.97
C TRP A 146 -0.60 19.70 2.05
N GLY A 147 -0.94 20.57 3.01
CA GLY A 147 -0.07 21.09 4.05
C GLY A 147 -0.04 20.26 5.33
N VAL A 148 -0.93 19.27 5.50
CA VAL A 148 -0.98 18.44 6.72
C VAL A 148 0.28 17.57 6.88
N THR A 149 1.07 17.35 5.82
CA THR A 149 2.19 16.39 5.83
C THR A 149 3.57 16.95 6.20
N ASN A 150 3.73 18.25 6.50
CA ASN A 150 5.07 18.85 6.62
C ASN A 150 5.52 19.33 8.01
N THR A 151 4.67 19.28 9.04
CA THR A 151 5.01 19.90 10.34
C THR A 151 4.81 18.99 11.55
N VAL A 152 4.79 17.67 11.39
CA VAL A 152 4.78 16.75 12.54
C VAL A 152 6.21 16.53 13.05
N THR A 153 6.52 17.01 14.25
CA THR A 153 7.83 16.80 14.89
C THR A 153 7.97 15.39 15.48
N THR A 154 9.20 14.92 15.67
CA THR A 154 9.47 13.62 16.32
C THR A 154 8.90 13.52 17.73
N GLU A 155 8.81 14.65 18.44
CA GLU A 155 8.18 14.74 19.75
C GLU A 155 6.68 14.52 19.68
N GLN A 156 5.99 15.15 18.71
CA GLN A 156 4.56 14.95 18.48
C GLN A 156 4.23 13.50 18.12
N VAL A 157 5.05 12.87 17.27
CA VAL A 157 4.93 11.42 16.97
C VAL A 157 5.08 10.57 18.23
N ALA A 158 6.08 10.86 19.07
CA ALA A 158 6.35 10.09 20.28
C ALA A 158 5.22 10.22 21.32
N VAL A 159 4.69 11.43 21.52
CA VAL A 159 3.55 11.69 22.41
C VAL A 159 2.31 10.93 21.94
N HIS A 160 2.03 10.98 20.64
CA HIS A 160 0.87 10.31 20.05
C HIS A 160 0.97 8.78 20.15
N LEU A 161 2.15 8.21 19.84
CA LEU A 161 2.44 6.79 20.05
C LEU A 161 2.28 6.35 21.52
N ALA A 162 2.73 7.17 22.46
CA ALA A 162 2.67 6.86 23.89
C ALA A 162 1.24 6.92 24.46
N ALA A 163 0.38 7.77 23.90
CA ALA A 163 -0.95 7.99 24.42
C ALA A 163 -2.00 6.96 23.91
N ASP A 164 -1.75 6.25 22.81
CA ASP A 164 -2.51 5.04 22.43
C ASP A 164 -1.65 4.03 21.68
N PRO A 165 -0.81 3.31 22.41
CA PRO A 165 -0.08 2.20 21.84
C PRO A 165 -1.02 1.12 21.25
N TYR A 166 -2.30 1.06 21.64
CA TYR A 166 -3.24 0.03 21.17
C TYR A 166 -3.66 0.26 19.72
N THR A 167 -3.99 1.50 19.30
CA THR A 167 -4.30 1.79 17.89
C THR A 167 -3.13 1.41 16.99
N TYR A 168 -1.89 1.75 17.36
CA TYR A 168 -0.72 1.38 16.55
C TYR A 168 -0.43 -0.12 16.57
N THR A 169 -0.65 -0.77 17.71
CA THR A 169 -0.53 -2.23 17.79
C THR A 169 -1.55 -2.89 16.87
N LEU A 170 -2.81 -2.48 16.91
CA LEU A 170 -3.87 -2.96 16.01
C LEU A 170 -3.53 -2.69 14.56
N LEU A 171 -2.96 -1.53 14.26
CA LEU A 171 -2.54 -1.17 12.92
C LEU A 171 -1.44 -2.10 12.42
N ILE A 172 -0.38 -2.32 13.19
CA ILE A 172 0.69 -3.28 12.86
C ILE A 172 0.13 -4.70 12.68
N LEU A 173 -0.80 -5.12 13.55
CA LEU A 173 -1.46 -6.42 13.44
C LEU A 173 -2.29 -6.54 12.15
N VAL A 174 -3.06 -5.49 11.81
CA VAL A 174 -3.80 -5.42 10.55
C VAL A 174 -2.84 -5.51 9.37
N TRP A 175 -1.74 -4.76 9.38
CA TRP A 175 -0.69 -4.82 8.37
C TRP A 175 -0.03 -6.19 8.22
N TYR A 176 0.04 -6.93 9.33
CA TYR A 176 0.53 -8.30 9.34
C TYR A 176 -0.49 -9.30 8.76
N VAL A 177 -1.78 -9.13 9.05
CA VAL A 177 -2.85 -10.06 8.66
C VAL A 177 -3.35 -9.81 7.24
N LEU A 178 -3.32 -8.57 6.78
CA LEU A 178 -3.97 -8.16 5.54
C LEU A 178 -3.41 -8.81 4.26
N PRO A 179 -2.09 -9.03 4.10
CA PRO A 179 -1.58 -9.78 2.95
C PRO A 179 -2.10 -11.22 2.93
N ALA A 180 -2.28 -11.86 4.08
CA ALA A 180 -2.87 -13.19 4.20
C ALA A 180 -4.37 -13.20 3.83
N ALA A 181 -5.13 -12.19 4.27
CA ALA A 181 -6.53 -12.01 3.86
C ALA A 181 -6.67 -11.86 2.34
N LEU A 182 -5.81 -11.05 1.72
CA LEU A 182 -5.78 -10.86 0.26
C LEU A 182 -5.34 -12.13 -0.47
N LEU A 183 -4.40 -12.89 0.08
CA LEU A 183 -4.00 -14.19 -0.46
C LEU A 183 -5.18 -15.18 -0.45
N ASN A 184 -5.92 -15.27 0.66
CA ASN A 184 -7.07 -16.16 0.76
C ASN A 184 -8.20 -15.74 -0.20
N PHE A 185 -8.47 -14.44 -0.29
CA PHE A 185 -9.38 -13.86 -1.29
C PHE A 185 -8.93 -14.19 -2.73
N ALA A 186 -7.66 -13.97 -3.04
CA ALA A 186 -7.11 -14.21 -4.36
C ALA A 186 -7.28 -15.68 -4.75
N ARG A 187 -7.09 -16.64 -3.83
CA ARG A 187 -7.27 -18.07 -4.12
C ARG A 187 -8.73 -18.44 -4.38
N ASN A 188 -9.60 -18.07 -3.45
CA ASN A 188 -10.98 -18.56 -3.45
C ASN A 188 -11.91 -17.74 -4.35
N SER A 189 -11.47 -16.55 -4.81
CA SER A 189 -12.25 -15.63 -5.66
C SER A 189 -13.58 -15.15 -5.04
N THR A 190 -13.84 -15.46 -3.78
CA THR A 190 -15.01 -15.05 -3.01
C THR A 190 -14.62 -13.93 -2.05
N PHE A 191 -15.41 -12.85 -2.02
CA PHE A 191 -15.14 -11.71 -1.16
C PHE A 191 -15.07 -12.11 0.33
N SER A 192 -15.96 -13.01 0.76
CA SER A 192 -16.00 -13.53 2.13
C SER A 192 -14.75 -14.30 2.55
N ALA A 193 -14.00 -14.90 1.60
CA ALA A 193 -12.76 -15.58 1.94
C ALA A 193 -11.69 -14.62 2.48
N GLY A 194 -11.78 -13.33 2.14
CA GLY A 194 -10.94 -12.30 2.76
C GLY A 194 -11.15 -12.14 4.27
N PHE A 195 -12.19 -12.76 4.84
CA PHE A 195 -12.53 -12.69 6.26
C PHE A 195 -12.65 -14.07 6.91
N ASP A 196 -12.23 -15.13 6.22
CA ASP A 196 -12.25 -16.47 6.79
C ASP A 196 -11.16 -16.61 7.86
N PHE A 197 -11.57 -16.48 9.13
CA PHE A 197 -10.64 -16.51 10.25
C PHE A 197 -9.86 -17.82 10.36
N GLY A 198 -10.46 -18.96 10.00
CA GLY A 198 -9.81 -20.26 10.09
C GLY A 198 -8.63 -20.34 9.12
N GLU A 199 -8.90 -20.04 7.86
CA GLU A 199 -7.90 -20.03 6.78
C GLU A 199 -6.83 -18.96 7.01
N ILE A 200 -7.24 -17.73 7.34
CA ILE A 200 -6.30 -16.62 7.56
C ILE A 200 -5.38 -16.92 8.74
N ARG A 201 -5.91 -17.49 9.83
CA ARG A 201 -5.09 -17.90 10.96
C ARG A 201 -4.06 -18.96 10.54
N ALA A 202 -4.45 -19.96 9.76
CA ALA A 202 -3.53 -20.98 9.27
C ALA A 202 -2.39 -20.36 8.43
N ILE A 203 -2.73 -19.44 7.51
CA ILE A 203 -1.74 -18.71 6.70
C ILE A 203 -0.80 -17.88 7.58
N VAL A 204 -1.35 -17.10 8.49
CA VAL A 204 -0.60 -16.14 9.31
C VAL A 204 0.36 -16.82 10.28
N PHE A 205 0.07 -18.06 10.71
CA PHE A 205 0.96 -18.84 11.57
C PHE A 205 1.88 -19.80 10.79
N ASP A 206 1.79 -19.84 9.46
CA ASP A 206 2.71 -20.63 8.64
C ASP A 206 4.12 -20.03 8.62
N LYS A 207 5.13 -20.90 8.70
CA LYS A 207 6.54 -20.50 8.75
C LYS A 207 7.01 -19.86 7.44
N HIS A 208 6.46 -20.27 6.30
CA HIS A 208 6.82 -19.70 5.00
C HIS A 208 6.23 -18.30 4.83
N TYR A 209 4.99 -18.08 5.31
CA TYR A 209 4.39 -16.75 5.38
C TYR A 209 5.25 -15.80 6.21
N LEU A 210 5.62 -16.20 7.43
CA LEU A 210 6.49 -15.44 8.32
C LEU A 210 7.82 -15.05 7.67
N ALA A 211 8.46 -15.98 6.96
CA ALA A 211 9.73 -15.74 6.27
C ALA A 211 9.63 -14.76 5.08
N VAL A 212 8.43 -14.58 4.54
CA VAL A 212 8.18 -13.80 3.32
C VAL A 212 7.50 -12.47 3.60
N TRP A 213 6.83 -12.33 4.74
CA TRP A 213 6.16 -11.10 5.12
C TRP A 213 7.11 -9.90 5.16
N LEU A 214 8.31 -10.05 5.74
CA LEU A 214 9.30 -8.97 5.75
C LEU A 214 9.76 -8.57 4.33
N PRO A 215 10.21 -9.50 3.45
CA PRO A 215 10.50 -9.17 2.05
C PRO A 215 9.33 -8.53 1.29
N PHE A 216 8.10 -9.00 1.52
CA PHE A 216 6.89 -8.42 0.95
C PHE A 216 6.76 -6.95 1.38
N LEU A 217 6.81 -6.69 2.69
CA LEU A 217 6.69 -5.36 3.25
C LEU A 217 7.82 -4.44 2.78
N SER A 218 9.08 -4.91 2.78
CA SER A 218 10.23 -4.14 2.31
C SER A 218 10.08 -3.70 0.85
N LEU A 219 9.64 -4.58 -0.04
CA LEU A 219 9.45 -4.24 -1.46
C LEU A 219 8.29 -3.26 -1.64
N TRP A 220 7.21 -3.46 -0.89
CA TRP A 220 6.06 -2.60 -0.93
C TRP A 220 6.41 -1.17 -0.48
N TRP A 221 7.14 -1.05 0.64
CA TRP A 221 7.67 0.22 1.15
C TRP A 221 8.72 0.84 0.23
N LEU A 222 9.60 0.06 -0.38
CA LEU A 222 10.62 0.58 -1.30
C LEU A 222 9.98 1.29 -2.50
N GLY A 223 8.91 0.71 -3.05
CA GLY A 223 8.12 1.36 -4.09
C GLY A 223 7.53 2.68 -3.61
N TYR A 224 6.96 2.69 -2.41
CA TYR A 224 6.39 3.90 -1.85
C TYR A 224 7.42 5.00 -1.63
N LEU A 225 8.56 4.69 -0.99
CA LEU A 225 9.60 5.68 -0.72
C LEU A 225 10.08 6.38 -1.99
N ALA A 226 10.12 5.66 -3.12
CA ALA A 226 10.41 6.26 -4.41
C ALA A 226 9.39 7.34 -4.78
N VAL A 227 8.08 7.09 -4.63
CA VAL A 227 7.01 8.07 -4.93
C VAL A 227 6.90 9.16 -3.86
N PHE A 228 7.07 8.81 -2.58
CA PHE A 228 6.99 9.74 -1.45
C PHE A 228 8.13 10.76 -1.44
N SER A 229 9.34 10.36 -1.83
CA SER A 229 10.47 11.29 -1.96
C SER A 229 10.21 12.42 -2.95
N TRP A 230 9.39 12.18 -3.98
CA TRP A 230 8.92 13.23 -4.89
C TRP A 230 7.88 14.16 -4.24
N GLN A 231 6.95 13.62 -3.44
CA GLN A 231 5.97 14.45 -2.72
C GLN A 231 6.64 15.41 -1.73
N LEU A 232 7.65 14.93 -1.01
CA LEU A 232 8.46 15.78 -0.12
C LEU A 232 9.20 16.88 -0.89
N SER A 233 9.56 16.65 -2.16
CA SER A 233 10.21 17.67 -3.00
C SER A 233 9.25 18.78 -3.47
N ILE A 234 7.94 18.52 -3.48
CA ILE A 234 6.91 19.49 -3.91
C ILE A 234 6.31 20.24 -2.71
N ALA A 235 6.22 19.56 -1.56
CA ALA A 235 5.54 20.10 -0.40
C ALA A 235 6.34 21.21 0.32
N ASP A 236 7.66 21.25 0.15
CA ASP A 236 8.52 22.26 0.75
C ASP A 236 8.95 23.29 -0.31
N GLN A 237 8.55 24.55 -0.16
CA GLN A 237 9.34 25.67 -0.72
C GLN A 237 10.61 25.85 0.16
N GLY A 238 11.42 24.79 0.26
CA GLY A 238 12.59 24.66 1.14
C GLY A 238 13.64 23.67 0.60
N PRO A 239 14.93 23.86 0.93
CA PRO A 239 16.06 23.66 0.02
C PRO A 239 16.73 22.28 0.09
N LEU A 240 15.95 21.20 0.24
CA LEU A 240 16.48 19.84 0.18
C LEU A 240 15.90 19.09 -1.00
N ILE A 241 16.36 19.56 -2.17
CA ILE A 241 16.44 18.85 -3.44
C ILE A 241 15.21 19.04 -4.34
N ASP A 242 15.15 20.24 -4.90
CA ASP A 242 15.28 20.30 -6.36
C ASP A 242 16.58 21.01 -6.76
N LEU A 243 17.71 20.43 -6.36
CA LEU A 243 19.02 20.93 -6.78
C LEU A 243 19.10 21.00 -8.30
N SER A 244 18.45 20.08 -9.02
CA SER A 244 18.28 20.15 -10.47
C SER A 244 17.49 21.38 -10.91
N VAL A 245 16.28 21.64 -10.40
CA VAL A 245 15.47 22.80 -10.82
C VAL A 245 16.07 24.11 -10.37
N ILE A 246 16.62 24.21 -9.16
CA ILE A 246 17.28 25.43 -8.68
C ILE A 246 18.54 25.74 -9.50
N ILE A 247 19.39 24.73 -9.77
CA ILE A 247 20.57 24.90 -10.64
C ILE A 247 20.12 25.27 -12.06
N LEU A 248 19.14 24.56 -12.62
CA LEU A 248 18.67 24.79 -14.00
C LEU A 248 17.96 26.15 -14.13
N GLU A 249 17.16 26.56 -13.16
CA GLU A 249 16.50 27.87 -13.10
C GLU A 249 17.53 29.00 -12.97
N GLN A 250 18.58 28.82 -12.18
CA GLN A 250 19.71 29.75 -12.11
C GLN A 250 20.40 29.96 -13.48
N TYR A 251 20.31 28.97 -14.38
CA TYR A 251 20.81 29.05 -15.76
C TYR A 251 19.72 29.36 -16.80
N GLY A 252 18.49 29.71 -16.40
CA GLY A 252 17.39 30.02 -17.33
C GLY A 252 16.79 28.80 -18.03
N LEU A 253 17.00 27.60 -17.49
CA LEU A 253 16.60 26.31 -18.05
C LEU A 253 15.34 25.73 -17.35
N TYR A 254 14.45 26.58 -16.84
CA TYR A 254 13.22 26.19 -16.13
C TYR A 254 12.36 25.17 -16.92
N GLY A 255 12.34 25.26 -18.25
CA GLY A 255 11.67 24.28 -19.11
C GLY A 255 12.25 22.86 -18.99
N LEU A 256 13.58 22.71 -18.98
CA LEU A 256 14.25 21.41 -18.76
C LEU A 256 14.03 20.89 -17.34
N ALA A 257 13.88 21.82 -16.39
CA ALA A 257 13.63 21.54 -14.99
C ALA A 257 12.29 20.83 -14.78
N ASN A 258 11.21 21.38 -15.37
CA ASN A 258 9.89 20.75 -15.37
C ASN A 258 9.90 19.42 -16.13
N GLU A 259 10.55 19.34 -17.29
CA GLU A 259 10.68 18.08 -18.04
C GLU A 259 11.40 16.98 -17.22
N VAL A 260 12.45 17.32 -16.47
CA VAL A 260 13.14 16.36 -15.59
C VAL A 260 12.22 15.88 -14.46
N SER A 261 11.44 16.79 -13.84
CA SER A 261 10.52 16.44 -12.76
C SER A 261 9.38 15.49 -13.22
N GLU A 262 8.80 15.74 -14.40
CA GLU A 262 7.74 14.92 -14.98
C GLU A 262 8.27 13.53 -15.39
N ASN A 263 9.47 13.47 -15.96
CA ASN A 263 10.10 12.21 -16.30
C ASN A 263 10.46 11.39 -15.04
N LEU A 264 10.82 12.05 -13.94
CA LEU A 264 11.18 11.41 -12.68
C LEU A 264 9.97 10.76 -12.00
N ILE A 265 8.81 11.44 -11.95
CA ILE A 265 7.59 10.86 -11.36
C ILE A 265 7.08 9.65 -12.15
N VAL A 266 7.20 9.66 -13.49
CA VAL A 266 6.86 8.50 -14.33
C VAL A 266 7.79 7.33 -14.02
N ALA A 267 9.09 7.57 -13.90
CA ALA A 267 10.06 6.55 -13.51
C ALA A 267 9.79 5.99 -12.10
N MET A 268 9.47 6.84 -11.13
CA MET A 268 9.11 6.44 -9.77
C MET A 268 7.83 5.61 -9.74
N SER A 269 6.83 5.95 -10.54
CA SER A 269 5.58 5.20 -10.68
C SER A 269 5.80 3.81 -11.28
N LEU A 270 6.71 3.70 -12.25
CA LEU A 270 7.15 2.41 -12.81
C LEU A 270 7.87 1.57 -11.74
N ILE A 271 8.74 2.18 -10.94
CA ILE A 271 9.42 1.50 -9.83
C ILE A 271 8.42 1.02 -8.79
N TYR A 272 7.45 1.85 -8.39
CA TYR A 272 6.37 1.49 -7.47
C TYR A 272 5.58 0.29 -7.99
N PHE A 273 5.18 0.30 -9.26
CA PHE A 273 4.46 -0.82 -9.86
C PHE A 273 5.30 -2.10 -9.85
N CYS A 274 6.56 -2.03 -10.28
CA CYS A 274 7.44 -3.19 -10.37
C CYS A 274 7.73 -3.81 -9.00
N THR A 275 8.00 -2.98 -7.99
CA THR A 275 8.28 -3.43 -6.62
C THR A 275 7.04 -4.03 -5.97
N SER A 276 5.87 -3.42 -6.15
CA SER A 276 4.59 -3.98 -5.70
C SER A 276 4.28 -5.31 -6.39
N MET A 277 4.44 -5.39 -7.72
CA MET A 277 4.26 -6.62 -8.48
C MET A 277 5.17 -7.74 -7.97
N LEU A 278 6.44 -7.43 -7.68
CA LEU A 278 7.37 -8.37 -7.06
C LEU A 278 6.90 -8.82 -5.68
N ALA A 279 6.45 -7.90 -4.83
CA ALA A 279 5.95 -8.20 -3.48
C ALA A 279 4.80 -9.23 -3.53
N TYR A 280 3.75 -8.95 -4.29
CA TYR A 280 2.60 -9.86 -4.43
C TYR A 280 2.98 -11.20 -5.07
N THR A 281 3.94 -11.22 -6.01
CA THR A 281 4.43 -12.47 -6.60
C THR A 281 5.18 -13.33 -5.57
N ILE A 282 6.03 -12.73 -4.73
CA ILE A 282 6.76 -13.47 -3.68
C ILE A 282 5.77 -14.11 -2.71
N LEU A 283 4.73 -13.37 -2.31
CA LEU A 283 3.70 -13.86 -1.41
C LEU A 283 2.98 -15.10 -1.98
N GLY A 284 2.61 -15.08 -3.26
CA GLY A 284 1.98 -16.22 -3.92
C GLY A 284 2.90 -17.45 -3.99
N ILE A 285 4.17 -17.26 -4.37
CA ILE A 285 5.16 -18.36 -4.46
C ILE A 285 5.45 -18.97 -3.08
N ALA A 286 5.52 -18.15 -2.03
CA ALA A 286 5.80 -18.62 -0.68
C ALA A 286 4.75 -19.59 -0.16
N TYR A 287 3.48 -19.25 -0.38
CA TYR A 287 2.39 -20.09 0.06
C TYR A 287 2.32 -21.42 -0.72
N ARG A 288 2.58 -21.40 -2.03
CA ARG A 288 2.70 -22.65 -2.80
C ARG A 288 3.76 -23.59 -2.23
N SER A 289 4.89 -23.03 -1.77
CA SER A 289 5.95 -23.86 -1.21
C SER A 289 5.58 -24.53 0.11
N SER A 290 4.69 -23.95 0.91
CA SER A 290 4.20 -24.59 2.14
C SER A 290 3.32 -25.80 1.81
N GLU A 291 2.35 -25.65 0.90
CA GLU A 291 1.46 -26.77 0.51
C GLU A 291 2.24 -27.95 -0.09
N SER A 292 3.24 -27.66 -0.93
CA SER A 292 4.06 -28.73 -1.52
C SER A 292 4.93 -29.49 -0.50
N ALA A 293 5.31 -28.84 0.59
CA ALA A 293 6.08 -29.47 1.65
C ALA A 293 5.19 -30.39 2.49
N GLU A 294 3.98 -29.93 2.85
CA GLU A 294 3.00 -30.74 3.58
C GLU A 294 2.54 -31.97 2.80
N SER A 295 2.28 -31.84 1.49
CA SER A 295 1.88 -32.99 0.66
C SER A 295 2.97 -34.06 0.59
N THR A 296 4.24 -33.64 0.51
CA THR A 296 5.39 -34.55 0.47
C THR A 296 5.62 -35.26 1.81
N GLU A 297 5.40 -34.57 2.93
CA GLU A 297 5.47 -35.18 4.27
C GLU A 297 4.33 -36.16 4.53
N ALA A 298 3.11 -35.83 4.10
CA ALA A 298 1.94 -36.70 4.19
C ALA A 298 2.14 -38.01 3.41
N GLU A 299 2.67 -37.95 2.18
CA GLU A 299 2.98 -39.14 1.39
C GLU A 299 4.04 -40.03 2.05
N ARG A 300 5.05 -39.44 2.71
CA ARG A 300 6.08 -40.20 3.44
C ARG A 300 5.51 -40.88 4.69
N GLY A 301 4.62 -40.21 5.44
CA GLY A 301 4.00 -40.77 6.63
C GLY A 301 3.01 -41.92 6.36
N THR A 302 2.57 -42.11 5.11
CA THR A 302 1.72 -43.24 4.71
C THR A 302 2.49 -44.49 4.27
N HIS A 303 3.82 -44.40 4.14
CA HIS A 303 4.69 -45.50 3.69
C HIS A 303 5.52 -46.15 4.81
N ASP A 304 5.40 -45.65 6.05
CA ASP A 304 5.95 -46.25 7.28
C ASP A 304 4.84 -46.90 8.12
#